data_AF-W1Y1Z8-F1
#
_entry.id   AF-W1Y1Z8-F1
#
_cell.length_a   1.000
_cell.length_b   1.000
_cell.length_c   1.000
_cell.angle_alpha   90.00
_cell.angle_beta   90.00
_cell.angle_gamma   90.00
#
_symmetry.space_group_name_H-M   'P 1'
#
loop_
_entity.id
_entity.type
_entity.pdbx_description
1 polymer ?
#
loop_
_entity_poly.entity_id
_entity_poly.type
_entity_poly.pdbx_seq_one_letter_code
_entity_poly.pdbx_strand_id
1 'polypeptide(L)'
;PPKRGRLPSRAEIYAGALSDKYILAYSNSLMDNFIMDVQGSGYIDFGDGSPLNFFSYAGKNGHAYRSIGKVLIDRGEVKKEDMSMQAIRHWGETHSEAEVRELLEQ
;
A
#
# COMPACT_ATOMS: atom_id res chain seq x y z
N PRO A 1 -1.88 -13.36 9.32
CA PRO A 1 -2.78 -14.51 9.02
C PRO A 1 -1.99 -15.83 9.00
N PRO A 2 -2.62 -16.99 9.29
CA PRO A 2 -1.93 -18.29 9.31
C PRO A 2 -1.35 -18.62 7.93
N LYS A 3 -0.12 -19.14 7.91
CA LYS A 3 0.55 -19.57 6.68
C LYS A 3 -0.02 -20.92 6.22
N ARG A 4 -1.12 -20.91 5.46
CA ARG A 4 -1.58 -22.06 4.66
C ARG A 4 -1.21 -21.83 3.19
N GLY A 5 0.09 -21.94 2.87
CA GLY A 5 0.60 -21.69 1.52
C GLY A 5 0.67 -20.21 1.15
N ARG A 6 0.56 -19.90 -0.15
CA ARG A 6 0.57 -18.54 -0.68
C ARG A 6 -0.69 -17.81 -0.20
N LEU A 7 -0.53 -16.65 0.43
CA LEU A 7 -1.65 -15.82 0.86
C LEU A 7 -2.31 -15.15 -0.35
N PRO A 8 -3.53 -14.59 -0.19
CA PRO A 8 -4.20 -13.89 -1.27
C PRO A 8 -3.36 -12.74 -1.86
N SER A 9 -3.60 -12.44 -3.15
CA SER A 9 -3.02 -11.30 -3.86
C SER A 9 -3.48 -9.97 -3.27
N ARG A 10 -2.84 -8.85 -3.64
CA ARG A 10 -3.27 -7.52 -3.16
C ARG A 10 -4.73 -7.23 -3.54
N ALA A 11 -5.12 -7.54 -4.79
CA ALA A 11 -6.49 -7.36 -5.26
C ALA A 11 -7.50 -8.22 -4.47
N GLU A 12 -7.15 -9.48 -4.17
CA GLU A 12 -8.01 -10.35 -3.34
C GLU A 12 -8.12 -9.82 -1.90
N ILE A 13 -7.04 -9.28 -1.33
CA ILE A 13 -7.07 -8.65 0.01
C ILE A 13 -7.96 -7.40 0.00
N TYR A 14 -7.85 -6.53 -1.01
CA TYR A 14 -8.75 -5.38 -1.17
C TYR A 14 -10.20 -5.77 -1.42
N ALA A 15 -10.46 -6.97 -1.93
CA ALA A 15 -11.80 -7.56 -2.07
C ALA A 15 -12.30 -8.28 -0.79
N GLY A 16 -11.53 -8.24 0.32
CA GLY A 16 -11.96 -8.81 1.60
C GLY A 16 -11.61 -10.27 1.82
N ALA A 17 -10.59 -10.81 1.14
CA ALA A 17 -10.20 -12.22 1.29
C ALA A 17 -9.64 -12.60 2.69
N LEU A 18 -9.34 -11.61 3.55
CA LEU A 18 -8.85 -11.84 4.91
C LEU A 18 -9.93 -11.53 5.94
N SER A 19 -9.97 -12.30 7.02
CA SER A 19 -10.84 -12.01 8.16
C SER A 19 -10.44 -10.71 8.86
N ASP A 20 -11.44 -9.90 9.22
CA ASP A 20 -11.29 -8.60 9.89
C ASP A 20 -10.47 -8.65 11.19
N LYS A 21 -10.39 -9.81 11.84
CA LYS A 21 -9.56 -9.99 13.06
C LYS A 21 -8.06 -9.77 12.83
N TYR A 22 -7.61 -9.68 11.57
CA TYR A 22 -6.22 -9.39 11.21
C TYR A 22 -5.97 -7.91 10.90
N ILE A 23 -7.00 -7.07 10.93
CA ILE A 23 -6.87 -5.63 10.70
C ILE A 23 -6.27 -4.99 11.96
N LEU A 24 -5.17 -4.27 11.78
CA LEU A 24 -4.49 -3.56 12.87
C LEU A 24 -5.03 -2.13 13.04
N ALA A 25 -5.38 -1.48 11.92
CA ALA A 25 -5.93 -0.14 11.87
C ALA A 25 -6.68 0.04 10.54
N TYR A 26 -7.61 0.99 10.50
CA TYR A 26 -8.21 1.49 9.27
C TYR A 26 -7.60 2.86 8.98
N SER A 27 -6.79 2.96 7.93
CA SER A 27 -6.27 4.24 7.47
C SER A 27 -7.27 4.92 6.53
N ASN A 28 -7.01 6.20 6.25
CA ASN A 28 -7.78 7.02 5.33
C ASN A 28 -7.13 7.17 3.94
N SER A 29 -6.09 6.37 3.62
CA SER A 29 -5.32 6.49 2.38
C SER A 29 -4.73 5.15 1.95
N LEU A 30 -5.18 4.65 0.79
CA LEU A 30 -4.61 3.45 0.18
C LEU A 30 -3.15 3.67 -0.26
N MET A 31 -2.81 4.88 -0.69
CA MET A 31 -1.47 5.22 -1.13
C MET A 31 -0.48 5.22 0.05
N ASP A 32 -0.87 5.72 1.22
CA ASP A 32 -0.02 5.68 2.41
C ASP A 32 0.25 4.27 2.89
N ASN A 33 -0.76 3.39 2.83
CA ASN A 33 -0.58 1.98 3.13
C ASN A 33 0.44 1.35 2.18
N PHE A 34 0.39 1.67 0.89
CA PHE A 34 1.36 1.18 -0.07
C PHE A 34 2.79 1.71 0.20
N ILE A 35 2.93 2.99 0.52
CA ILE A 35 4.23 3.56 0.87
C ILE A 35 4.79 2.87 2.11
N MET A 36 3.95 2.62 3.12
CA MET A 36 4.31 1.86 4.31
C MET A 36 4.72 0.41 3.97
N ASP A 37 4.05 -0.25 3.02
CA ASP A 37 4.45 -1.59 2.52
C ASP A 37 5.87 -1.57 1.94
N VAL A 38 6.21 -0.55 1.14
CA VAL A 38 7.51 -0.41 0.49
C VAL A 38 8.61 -0.09 1.52
N GLN A 39 8.33 0.78 2.49
CA GLN A 39 9.28 1.10 3.57
C GLN A 39 9.48 -0.08 4.54
N GLY A 40 8.45 -0.90 4.73
CA GLY A 40 8.46 -2.02 5.67
C GLY A 40 8.20 -1.62 7.13
N SER A 41 7.91 -0.34 7.39
CA SER A 41 7.52 0.16 8.70
C SER A 41 6.80 1.50 8.58
N GLY A 42 6.14 1.92 9.65
CA GLY A 42 5.40 3.18 9.70
C GLY A 42 4.91 3.53 11.09
N TYR A 43 4.58 4.81 11.28
CA TYR A 43 3.92 5.31 12.47
C TYR A 43 2.45 5.54 12.17
N ILE A 44 1.58 5.11 13.07
CA ILE A 44 0.14 5.35 12.99
C ILE A 44 -0.26 6.26 14.15
N ASP A 45 -0.96 7.34 13.80
CA ASP A 45 -1.70 8.18 14.73
C ASP A 45 -3.17 7.76 14.71
N PHE A 46 -3.72 7.39 15.87
CA PHE A 46 -5.13 7.03 16.01
C PHE A 46 -6.04 8.24 16.29
N GLY A 47 -5.46 9.43 16.51
CA GLY A 47 -6.20 10.68 16.74
C GLY A 47 -6.89 10.78 18.10
N ASP A 48 -6.63 9.85 19.01
CA ASP A 48 -7.22 9.80 20.37
C ASP A 48 -6.33 10.46 21.44
N GLY A 49 -5.20 11.07 21.03
CA GLY A 49 -4.23 11.68 21.91
C GLY A 49 -3.26 10.69 22.56
N SER A 50 -3.35 9.40 22.24
CA SER A 50 -2.32 8.43 22.63
C SER A 50 -1.00 8.66 21.88
N PRO A 51 0.13 8.16 22.39
CA PRO A 51 1.39 8.22 21.65
C PRO A 51 1.31 7.53 20.28
N LEU A 52 2.12 7.99 19.32
CA LEU A 52 2.26 7.35 18.01
C LEU A 52 2.60 5.87 18.14
N ASN A 53 1.90 5.02 17.40
CA ASN A 53 2.12 3.59 17.39
C ASN A 53 3.04 3.22 16.23
N PHE A 54 4.18 2.59 16.55
CA PHE A 54 5.13 2.12 15.55
C PHE A 54 4.84 0.68 15.14
N PHE A 55 4.78 0.43 13.83
CA PHE A 55 4.62 -0.89 13.25
C PHE A 55 5.81 -1.21 12.35
N SER A 56 6.33 -2.43 12.46
CA SER A 56 7.44 -2.93 11.66
C SER A 56 7.07 -4.19 10.90
N TYR A 57 7.90 -4.51 9.90
CA TYR A 57 7.72 -5.64 9.00
C TYR A 57 7.53 -6.97 9.76
N ALA A 58 6.42 -7.65 9.47
CA ALA A 58 6.11 -8.97 10.03
C ALA A 58 6.11 -10.10 8.97
N GLY A 59 6.07 -9.78 7.68
CA GLY A 59 5.99 -10.78 6.61
C GLY A 59 5.43 -10.25 5.30
N LYS A 60 5.28 -11.15 4.32
CA LYS A 60 4.71 -10.87 2.99
C LYS A 60 3.79 -12.00 2.51
N ASN A 61 2.92 -11.71 1.55
CA ASN A 61 1.89 -12.63 1.05
C ASN A 61 2.40 -13.74 0.11
N GLY A 62 3.65 -13.64 -0.36
CA GLY A 62 4.28 -14.65 -1.22
C GLY A 62 4.04 -14.44 -2.73
N HIS A 63 3.48 -13.30 -3.14
CA HIS A 63 3.48 -12.87 -4.53
C HIS A 63 4.69 -11.96 -4.81
N ALA A 64 5.21 -12.01 -6.04
CA ALA A 64 6.31 -11.12 -6.44
C ALA A 64 5.79 -9.69 -6.60
N TYR A 65 6.55 -8.72 -6.10
CA TYR A 65 6.23 -7.31 -6.25
C TYR A 65 6.48 -6.81 -7.68
N ARG A 66 5.55 -6.01 -8.21
CA ARG A 66 5.73 -5.24 -9.45
C ARG A 66 5.93 -3.75 -9.13
N SER A 67 6.86 -3.11 -9.82
CA SER A 67 7.18 -1.71 -9.58
C SER A 67 6.07 -0.77 -10.04
N ILE A 68 5.34 -0.18 -9.10
CA ILE A 68 4.32 0.85 -9.38
C ILE A 68 4.93 2.07 -10.07
N GLY A 69 6.14 2.47 -9.68
CA GLY A 69 6.86 3.53 -10.37
C GLY A 69 7.13 3.20 -11.84
N LYS A 70 7.42 1.93 -12.16
CA LYS A 70 7.54 1.51 -13.57
C LYS A 70 6.20 1.62 -14.31
N VAL A 71 5.09 1.21 -13.69
CA VAL A 71 3.76 1.34 -14.30
C VAL A 71 3.44 2.79 -14.62
N LEU A 72 3.70 3.73 -13.69
CA LEU A 72 3.49 5.16 -13.90
C LEU A 72 4.37 5.73 -15.02
N ILE A 73 5.63 5.30 -15.12
CA ILE A 73 6.52 5.68 -16.22
C ILE A 73 6.00 5.15 -17.55
N ASP A 74 5.61 3.87 -17.60
CA ASP A 74 5.13 3.22 -18.81
C ASP A 74 3.80 3.82 -19.28
N ARG A 75 2.97 4.35 -18.36
CA ARG A 75 1.74 5.11 -18.65
C ARG A 75 2.01 6.57 -19.05
N GLY A 76 3.21 7.10 -18.84
CA GLY A 76 3.56 8.50 -19.11
C GLY A 76 3.06 9.50 -18.07
N GLU A 77 2.57 9.02 -16.93
CA GLU A 77 2.02 9.85 -15.83
C GLU A 77 3.13 10.56 -15.06
N VAL A 78 4.30 9.91 -14.94
CA VAL A 78 5.47 10.45 -14.24
C VAL A 78 6.71 10.15 -15.08
N LYS A 79 7.53 11.18 -15.33
CA LYS A 79 8.78 10.99 -16.08
C LYS A 79 9.76 10.15 -15.27
N LYS A 80 10.58 9.35 -15.97
CA LYS A 80 11.58 8.48 -15.34
C LYS A 80 12.58 9.25 -14.46
N GLU A 81 12.97 10.45 -14.88
CA GLU A 81 13.90 11.33 -14.15
C GLU A 81 13.30 11.93 -12.87
N ASP A 82 11.96 12.07 -12.82
CA ASP A 82 11.23 12.62 -11.67
C ASP A 82 10.72 11.51 -10.73
N MET A 83 10.91 10.25 -11.09
CA MET A 83 10.35 9.12 -10.36
C MET A 83 10.96 8.97 -8.96
N SER A 84 10.10 9.08 -7.95
CA SER A 84 10.45 9.00 -6.53
C SER A 84 9.24 8.54 -5.70
N MET A 85 9.46 8.18 -4.43
CA MET A 85 8.34 7.88 -3.52
C MET A 85 7.43 9.10 -3.33
N GLN A 86 8.00 10.31 -3.34
CA GLN A 86 7.26 11.57 -3.28
C GLN A 86 6.41 11.77 -4.53
N ALA A 87 6.92 11.46 -5.71
CA ALA A 87 6.15 11.52 -6.95
C ALA A 87 4.98 10.53 -6.95
N ILE A 88 5.19 9.29 -6.48
CA ILE A 88 4.13 8.28 -6.37
C ILE A 88 3.06 8.73 -5.36
N ARG A 89 3.48 9.26 -4.20
CA ARG A 89 2.58 9.85 -3.21
C ARG A 89 1.73 10.95 -3.81
N HIS A 90 2.36 11.92 -4.47
CA HIS A 90 1.69 13.06 -5.06
C HIS A 90 0.73 12.64 -6.19
N TRP A 91 1.09 11.64 -6.98
CA TRP A 91 0.19 11.06 -7.97
C TRP A 91 -1.08 10.53 -7.28
N GLY A 92 -0.95 9.80 -6.17
CA GLY A 92 -2.11 9.32 -5.40
C GLY A 92 -2.97 10.44 -4.81
N GLU A 93 -2.38 11.56 -4.39
CA GLU A 93 -3.11 12.73 -3.84
C GLU A 93 -3.91 13.49 -4.90
N THR A 94 -3.57 13.32 -6.19
CA THR A 94 -4.17 14.05 -7.31
C THR A 94 -5.13 13.19 -8.15
N HIS A 95 -5.33 11.92 -7.77
CA HIS A 95 -6.20 10.96 -8.46
C HIS A 95 -7.28 10.41 -7.52
N SER A 96 -8.34 9.85 -8.09
CA SER A 96 -9.41 9.23 -7.33
C SER A 96 -8.97 7.93 -6.65
N GLU A 97 -9.63 7.56 -5.56
CA GLU A 97 -9.43 6.27 -4.88
C GLU A 97 -9.57 5.07 -5.82
N ALA A 98 -10.45 5.16 -6.83
CA ALA A 98 -10.63 4.10 -7.82
C ALA A 98 -9.39 3.94 -8.73
N GLU A 99 -8.79 5.04 -9.16
CA GLU A 99 -7.56 5.04 -9.96
C GLU A 99 -6.35 4.58 -9.14
N VAL A 100 -6.26 5.03 -7.88
CA VAL A 100 -5.23 4.56 -6.94
C VAL A 100 -5.33 3.06 -6.73
N ARG A 101 -6.55 2.54 -6.51
CA ARG A 101 -6.76 1.10 -6.36
C ARG A 101 -6.33 0.32 -7.61
N GLU A 102 -6.77 0.76 -8.79
CA GLU A 102 -6.41 0.11 -10.07
C GLU A 102 -4.90 0.07 -10.29
N LEU A 103 -4.21 1.17 -9.99
CA LEU A 103 -2.75 1.23 -10.09
C LEU A 103 -2.09 0.25 -9.12
N LEU A 104 -2.53 0.24 -7.85
CA LEU A 104 -1.91 -0.59 -6.82
C LEU A 104 -2.13 -2.09 -7.05
N GLU A 105 -3.19 -2.48 -7.76
CA GLU A 105 -3.52 -3.89 -8.06
C GLU A 105 -2.69 -4.51 -9.21
N GLN A 106 -1.81 -3.75 -9.89
CA GLN A 106 -0.94 -4.23 -10.97
C GLN A 106 0.16 -5.20 -10.50
#